data_AF-A0A9Q8CJC3-F1
#
_entry.id   AF-A0A9Q8CJC3-F1
#
_cell.length_a   1.000
_cell.length_b   1.000
_cell.length_c   1.000
_cell.angle_alpha   90.00
_cell.angle_beta   90.00
_cell.angle_gamma   90.00
#
_symmetry.space_group_name_H-M   'P 1'
#
loop_
_entity.id
_entity.type
_entity.pdbx_description
1 polymer ?
#
loop_
_entity_poly.entity_id
_entity_poly.type
_entity_poly.pdbx_seq_one_letter_code
_entity_poly.pdbx_strand_id
1 'polypeptide(L)'
;MKNNNIPLIISILTLIIGIAAWIPNLFFYSPDNQNISIFFTPIIGVIGIIASVFINNKSLKITMIILNILVTISFGIVMFFGTLFFGT
;
A
#
# COMPACT_ATOMS: atom_id res chain seq x y z
N MET A 1 -17.45 8.77 23.10
CA MET A 1 -17.14 7.70 22.12
C MET A 1 -15.98 8.18 21.26
N LYS A 2 -14.86 7.43 21.17
CA LYS A 2 -13.75 7.81 20.28
C LYS A 2 -14.25 7.78 18.83
N ASN A 3 -14.04 8.85 18.09
CA ASN A 3 -14.46 8.95 16.69
C ASN A 3 -13.65 7.96 15.83
N ASN A 4 -14.28 6.85 15.45
CA ASN A 4 -13.65 5.81 14.62
C ASN A 4 -13.55 6.18 13.15
N ASN A 5 -14.22 7.25 12.72
CA ASN A 5 -14.37 7.56 11.30
C ASN A 5 -13.05 8.07 10.72
N ILE A 6 -12.31 8.88 11.48
CA ILE A 6 -11.05 9.48 11.00
C ILE A 6 -9.97 8.40 10.74
N PRO A 7 -9.65 7.50 11.69
CA PRO A 7 -8.63 6.46 11.44
C PRO A 7 -9.03 5.52 10.29
N LEU A 8 -10.32 5.20 10.19
CA LEU A 8 -10.85 4.38 9.11
C LEU A 8 -10.70 5.07 7.75
N ILE A 9 -11.09 6.35 7.65
CA ILE A 9 -10.97 7.14 6.41
C ILE A 9 -9.50 7.22 5.99
N ILE A 10 -8.58 7.52 6.91
CA ILE A 10 -7.13 7.59 6.61
C ILE A 10 -6.63 6.23 6.11
N SER A 11 -7.04 5.14 6.75
CA SER A 11 -6.68 3.79 6.33
C SER A 11 -7.21 3.42 4.94
N ILE A 12 -8.43 3.85 4.60
CA ILE A 12 -9.01 3.60 3.27
C ILE A 12 -8.31 4.44 2.22
N LEU A 13 -8.06 5.72 2.50
CA LEU A 13 -7.37 6.62 1.57
C LEU A 13 -5.95 6.13 1.26
N THR A 14 -5.20 5.72 2.29
CA THR A 14 -3.85 5.15 2.11
C THR A 14 -3.89 3.87 1.28
N LEU A 15 -4.86 2.99 1.50
CA LEU A 15 -5.06 1.81 0.66
C LEU A 15 -5.29 2.18 -0.81
N ILE A 16 -6.21 3.12 -1.07
CA ILE A 16 -6.55 3.57 -2.43
C ILE A 16 -5.34 4.21 -3.10
N ILE A 17 -4.62 5.10 -2.42
CA ILE A 17 -3.43 5.77 -2.95
C ILE A 17 -2.33 4.73 -3.22
N GLY A 18 -2.14 3.77 -2.33
CA GLY A 18 -1.17 2.70 -2.51
C GLY A 18 -1.47 1.84 -3.74
N ILE A 19 -2.74 1.47 -3.98
CA ILE A 19 -3.16 0.79 -5.22
C ILE A 19 -2.99 1.71 -6.44
N ALA A 20 -3.34 2.99 -6.33
CA ALA A 20 -3.23 3.94 -7.43
C ALA A 20 -1.78 4.14 -7.88
N ALA A 21 -0.82 4.10 -6.96
CA ALA A 21 0.61 4.17 -7.28
C ALA A 21 1.10 2.99 -8.15
N TRP A 22 0.36 1.88 -8.19
CA TRP A 22 0.63 0.75 -9.09
C TRP A 22 0.06 0.92 -10.49
N ILE A 23 -1.04 1.68 -10.66
CA ILE A 23 -1.75 1.80 -11.94
C ILE A 23 -0.78 2.17 -13.08
N PRO A 24 0.11 3.17 -12.94
CA PRO A 24 1.03 3.50 -14.01
C PRO A 24 1.98 2.35 -14.39
N ASN A 25 2.42 1.56 -13.41
CA ASN A 25 3.32 0.44 -13.64
C ASN A 25 2.60 -0.78 -14.24
N LEU A 26 1.28 -0.88 -14.11
CA LEU A 26 0.51 -1.96 -14.74
C LEU A 26 0.21 -1.68 -16.23
N PHE A 27 0.06 -0.40 -16.62
CA PHE A 27 -0.36 -0.03 -17.97
C PHE A 27 0.73 0.65 -18.82
N PHE A 28 1.71 1.29 -18.20
CA PHE A 28 2.70 2.14 -18.87
C PHE A 28 4.13 1.81 -18.42
N TYR A 29 4.40 0.56 -18.04
CA TYR A 29 5.75 0.14 -17.65
C TYR A 29 6.73 0.34 -18.81
N SER A 30 7.75 1.18 -18.59
CA SER A 30 8.90 1.34 -19.47
C SER A 30 10.17 1.11 -18.64
N PRO A 31 11.05 0.18 -19.03
CA PRO A 31 12.31 -0.08 -18.32
C PRO A 31 13.17 1.17 -18.16
N ASP A 32 13.15 2.05 -19.16
CA ASP A 32 13.97 3.27 -19.22
C ASP A 32 13.35 4.46 -18.46
N ASN A 33 12.07 4.35 -18.07
CA ASN A 33 11.34 5.40 -17.37
C ASN A 33 10.45 4.79 -16.29
N GLN A 34 11.09 4.23 -15.25
CA GLN A 34 10.40 3.61 -14.13
C GLN A 34 9.64 4.67 -13.32
N ASN A 35 8.37 4.40 -13.04
CA ASN A 35 7.59 5.34 -12.26
C ASN A 35 8.01 5.32 -10.78
N ILE A 36 8.59 6.42 -10.32
CA ILE A 36 9.07 6.63 -8.95
C ILE A 36 7.93 6.49 -7.92
N SER A 37 6.66 6.65 -8.34
CA SER A 37 5.49 6.49 -7.48
C SER A 37 5.47 5.17 -6.70
N ILE A 38 6.04 4.11 -7.28
CA ILE A 38 6.02 2.76 -6.69
C ILE A 38 6.84 2.70 -5.40
N PHE A 39 7.90 3.50 -5.27
CA PHE A 39 8.76 3.54 -4.07
C PHE A 39 8.05 4.14 -2.86
N PHE A 40 6.95 4.86 -3.06
CA PHE A 40 6.14 5.40 -1.96
C PHE A 40 5.14 4.38 -1.41
N THR A 41 4.86 3.28 -2.12
CA THR A 41 3.86 2.29 -1.67
C THR A 41 4.16 1.67 -0.29
N PRO A 42 5.41 1.38 0.11
CA PRO A 42 5.69 0.92 1.46
C PRO A 42 5.36 1.96 2.53
N ILE A 43 5.72 3.23 2.28
CA ILE A 43 5.48 4.35 3.20
C ILE A 43 3.97 4.57 3.36
N ILE A 44 3.23 4.61 2.25
CA ILE A 44 1.77 4.81 2.26
C ILE A 44 1.07 3.68 3.01
N GLY A 45 1.44 2.42 2.75
CA GLY A 45 0.83 1.29 3.45
C GLY A 45 1.17 1.25 4.94
N VAL A 46 2.38 1.65 5.36
CA VAL A 46 2.73 1.79 6.80
C VAL A 46 1.86 2.84 7.49
N ILE A 47 1.61 3.99 6.84
CA ILE A 47 0.68 5.01 7.38
C ILE A 47 -0.72 4.40 7.56
N GLY A 48 -1.20 3.62 6.60
CA GLY A 48 -2.48 2.94 6.68
C GLY A 48 -2.57 1.90 7.79
N ILE A 49 -1.50 1.12 8.02
CA ILE A 49 -1.39 0.18 9.15
C ILE A 49 -1.48 0.92 10.48
N ILE A 50 -0.70 2.00 10.64
CA ILE A 50 -0.69 2.81 11.87
C ILE A 50 -2.08 3.38 12.13
N ALA A 51 -2.73 3.96 11.11
CA ALA A 51 -4.09 4.47 11.23
C ALA A 51 -5.09 3.37 11.65
N SER A 52 -4.96 2.16 11.08
CA SER A 52 -5.84 1.03 11.38
C SER A 52 -5.80 0.58 12.84
N VAL A 53 -4.65 0.70 13.52
CA VAL A 53 -4.49 0.33 14.95
C VAL A 53 -5.45 1.11 15.85
N PHE A 54 -5.80 2.34 15.48
CA PHE A 54 -6.69 3.22 16.24
C PHE A 54 -8.20 2.96 16.02
N ILE A 55 -8.57 2.03 15.13
CA ILE A 55 -9.96 1.63 14.90
C ILE A 55 -10.48 0.83 16.11
N ASN A 56 -11.66 1.15 16.66
CA ASN A 56 -12.18 0.39 17.82
C ASN A 56 -12.80 -0.96 17.45
N ASN A 57 -13.42 -1.09 16.27
CA ASN A 57 -14.00 -2.36 15.82
C ASN A 57 -12.88 -3.36 15.48
N LYS A 58 -12.82 -4.48 16.21
CA LYS A 58 -11.76 -5.49 16.07
C LYS A 58 -11.70 -6.11 14.68
N SER A 59 -12.85 -6.46 14.10
CA SER A 59 -12.92 -7.05 12.76
C SER A 59 -12.41 -6.07 11.71
N LEU A 60 -12.95 -4.85 11.72
CA LEU A 60 -12.55 -3.79 10.78
C LEU A 60 -11.07 -3.42 10.91
N LYS A 61 -10.55 -3.33 12.15
CA LYS A 61 -9.13 -3.09 12.42
C LYS A 61 -8.25 -4.13 11.74
N ILE A 62 -8.53 -5.40 11.97
CA ILE A 62 -7.71 -6.50 11.45
C ILE A 62 -7.76 -6.50 9.93
N THR A 63 -8.95 -6.36 9.34
CA THR A 63 -9.11 -6.28 7.88
C THR A 63 -8.28 -5.14 7.29
N MET A 64 -8.36 -3.94 7.87
CA MET A 64 -7.64 -2.78 7.35
C MET A 64 -6.12 -2.88 7.52
N ILE A 65 -5.65 -3.48 8.63
CA ILE A 65 -4.23 -3.80 8.81
C ILE A 65 -3.75 -4.75 7.72
N ILE A 66 -4.47 -5.86 7.48
CA ILE A 66 -4.09 -6.86 6.48
C ILE A 66 -4.03 -6.23 5.09
N LEU A 67 -5.06 -5.47 4.71
CA LEU A 67 -5.10 -4.83 3.39
C LEU A 67 -3.93 -3.86 3.18
N ASN A 68 -3.59 -3.04 4.18
CA ASN A 68 -2.45 -2.13 4.06
C ASN A 68 -1.10 -2.86 4.10
N ILE A 69 -0.97 -3.97 4.85
CA ILE A 69 0.22 -4.84 4.78
C ILE A 69 0.39 -5.39 3.36
N LEU A 70 -0.68 -5.90 2.74
CA LEU A 70 -0.63 -6.45 1.38
C LEU A 70 -0.13 -5.40 0.36
N VAL A 71 -0.58 -4.15 0.49
CA VAL A 71 -0.09 -3.05 -0.35
C VAL A 71 1.36 -2.66 -0.03
N THR A 72 1.78 -2.69 1.23
CA THR A 72 3.19 -2.44 1.59
C THR A 72 4.11 -3.51 1.00
N ILE A 73 3.74 -4.79 1.11
CA ILE A 73 4.60 -5.89 0.66
C ILE A 73 4.54 -6.11 -0.86
N SER A 74 3.51 -5.61 -1.55
CA SER A 74 3.43 -5.76 -3.01
C SER A 74 4.63 -5.14 -3.71
N PHE A 75 5.18 -4.04 -3.17
CA PHE A 75 6.45 -3.46 -3.64
C PHE A 75 7.60 -4.45 -3.55
N GLY A 76 7.78 -5.06 -2.39
CA GLY A 76 8.84 -6.04 -2.16
C GLY A 76 8.72 -7.25 -3.08
N ILE A 77 7.50 -7.74 -3.31
CA ILE A 77 7.22 -8.86 -4.22
C ILE A 77 7.64 -8.51 -5.65
N VAL A 78 7.20 -7.37 -6.19
CA VAL A 78 7.54 -6.99 -7.57
C VAL A 78 9.02 -6.68 -7.73
N MET A 79 9.64 -5.97 -6.79
CA MET A 79 11.08 -5.70 -6.86
C MET A 79 11.90 -6.99 -6.78
N PHE A 80 11.55 -7.90 -5.86
CA PHE A 80 12.25 -9.18 -5.72
C PHE A 80 12.15 -10.03 -7.00
N PHE A 81 10.95 -10.23 -7.54
CA PHE A 81 10.78 -11.00 -8.77
C PHE A 81 11.32 -10.27 -10.00
N GLY A 82 11.17 -8.95 -10.07
CA GLY A 82 11.73 -8.12 -11.12
C GLY A 82 13.25 -8.25 -11.20
N THR A 83 13.94 -8.14 -10.07
CA THR A 83 15.39 -8.36 -9.99
C THR A 83 15.76 -9.81 -10.27
N LEU A 84 14.99 -10.80 -9.79
CA LEU A 84 15.32 -12.21 -10.00
C LEU A 84 15.19 -12.67 -11.46
N PHE A 85 14.19 -12.16 -12.20
CA PHE A 85 13.96 -12.57 -13.59
C PHE A 85 14.66 -11.69 -14.62
N PHE A 86 14.89 -10.41 -14.31
CA PHE A 86 15.39 -9.42 -15.27
C PHE A 86 16.66 -8.69 -14.80
N GLY A 87 17.15 -8.97 -13.60
CA GLY A 87 18.40 -8.44 -13.09
C GLY A 87 19.60 -9.20 -13.65
N THR A 88 20.11 -8.72 -14.78
CA THR A 88 21.47 -8.98 -15.29
C THR A 88 22.28 -7.71 -15.24
#